data_AF-A0A0A9CBA2-F1
#
_entry.id   AF-A0A0A9CBA2-F1
#
_cell.length_a   1.000
_cell.length_b   1.000
_cell.length_c   1.000
_cell.angle_alpha   90.00
_cell.angle_beta   90.00
_cell.angle_gamma   90.00
#
_symmetry.space_group_name_H-M   'P 1'
#
loop_
_entity.id
_entity.type
_entity.pdbx_description
1 polymer ?
#
loop_
_entity_poly.entity_id
_entity_poly.type
_entity_poly.pdbx_seq_one_letter_code
_entity_poly.pdbx_strand_id
1 'polypeptide(L)'
;MFTIGCRPNLQTYSILITKFAEIGESREVQQLFDHMFQKGMAPDAATYTSVIAMLCEENKYEQAMEIFNKSLTQDAEVASSVLTVFILALCKQGNFKGAISVMCCVPSNVESMNSHVILLKNLTDAGEVEMAIEHVKWIRSNCSSSLHNIMNELVASLSTSASLQHVTKLIQYLYSERLVDEADPWMKLIGNMYA
;
A
#
# COMPACT_ATOMS: atom_id res chain seq x y z
N MET A 1 24.54 -4.68 -20.85
CA MET A 1 25.55 -3.88 -20.15
C MET A 1 26.02 -2.75 -21.05
N PHE A 2 25.96 -1.51 -20.57
CA PHE A 2 26.20 -0.30 -21.37
C PHE A 2 27.58 -0.32 -22.06
N THR A 3 27.61 0.02 -23.35
CA THR A 3 28.85 0.10 -24.13
C THR A 3 29.65 1.33 -23.75
N ILE A 4 30.99 1.23 -23.84
CA ILE A 4 31.92 2.33 -23.57
C ILE A 4 31.65 3.46 -24.57
N GLY A 5 30.96 4.51 -24.13
CA GLY A 5 30.61 5.68 -24.95
C GLY A 5 29.18 6.19 -24.74
N CYS A 6 28.24 5.33 -24.33
CA CYS A 6 26.89 5.73 -23.98
C CYS A 6 26.75 5.81 -22.46
N ARG A 7 26.67 7.04 -21.92
CA ARG A 7 26.42 7.24 -20.49
C ARG A 7 24.92 7.12 -20.23
N PRO A 8 24.44 6.06 -19.55
CA PRO A 8 23.04 5.99 -19.16
C PRO A 8 22.70 7.16 -18.24
N ASN A 9 21.51 7.72 -18.44
CA ASN A 9 20.93 8.74 -17.56
C ASN A 9 19.83 8.10 -16.68
N LEU A 10 19.25 8.89 -15.76
CA LEU A 10 18.15 8.47 -14.90
C LEU A 10 17.06 7.71 -15.66
N GLN A 11 16.56 8.31 -16.74
CA GLN A 11 15.50 7.73 -17.57
C GLN A 11 15.90 6.37 -18.17
N THR A 12 17.16 6.18 -18.54
CA THR A 12 17.67 4.90 -19.05
C THR A 12 17.59 3.81 -17.98
N TYR A 13 18.00 4.13 -16.74
CA TYR A 13 17.89 3.17 -15.63
C TYR A 13 16.44 2.88 -15.28
N SER A 14 15.61 3.91 -15.10
CA SER A 14 14.20 3.74 -14.74
C SER A 14 13.49 2.82 -15.75
N ILE A 15 13.66 3.05 -17.06
CA ILE A 15 13.04 2.22 -18.10
C ILE A 15 13.54 0.78 -18.03
N LEU A 16 14.86 0.56 -17.96
CA LEU A 16 15.40 -0.80 -17.94
C LEU A 16 14.99 -1.55 -16.67
N ILE A 17 15.06 -0.91 -15.51
CA ILE A 17 14.67 -1.50 -14.22
C ILE A 17 13.19 -1.87 -14.24
N THR A 18 12.30 -0.95 -14.66
CA THR A 18 10.86 -1.26 -14.77
C THR A 18 10.61 -2.41 -15.73
N LYS A 19 11.26 -2.42 -16.91
CA LYS A 19 11.05 -3.49 -17.89
C LYS A 19 11.58 -4.84 -17.42
N PHE A 20 12.75 -4.90 -16.80
CA PHE A 20 13.27 -6.14 -16.23
C PHE A 20 12.44 -6.62 -15.03
N ALA A 21 11.89 -5.71 -14.23
CA ALA A 21 10.99 -6.05 -13.13
C ALA A 21 9.68 -6.67 -13.64
N GLU A 22 9.07 -6.11 -14.69
CA GLU A 22 7.85 -6.64 -15.31
C GLU A 22 8.00 -8.08 -15.85
N ILE A 23 9.19 -8.44 -16.34
CA ILE A 23 9.48 -9.79 -16.86
C ILE A 23 10.09 -10.73 -15.80
N GLY A 24 10.23 -10.29 -14.56
CA GLY A 24 10.73 -11.11 -13.44
C GLY A 24 12.25 -11.34 -13.43
N GLU A 25 13.02 -10.54 -14.17
CA GLU A 25 14.49 -10.65 -14.21
C GLU A 25 15.14 -9.94 -13.02
N SER A 26 14.85 -10.44 -11.81
CA SER A 26 15.24 -9.85 -10.51
C SER A 26 16.74 -9.60 -10.38
N ARG A 27 17.58 -10.48 -10.96
CA ARG A 27 19.04 -10.33 -10.95
C ARG A 27 19.50 -9.10 -11.75
N GLU A 28 18.90 -8.84 -12.90
CA GLU A 28 19.24 -7.68 -13.73
C GLU A 28 18.71 -6.39 -13.10
N VAL A 29 17.50 -6.44 -12.53
CA VAL A 29 16.94 -5.34 -11.73
C VAL A 29 17.89 -4.93 -10.61
N GLN A 30 18.35 -5.88 -9.80
CA GLN A 30 19.23 -5.60 -8.67
C GLN A 30 20.57 -5.00 -9.13
N GLN A 31 21.19 -5.56 -10.17
CA GLN A 31 22.44 -5.02 -10.73
C GLN A 31 22.27 -3.58 -11.23
N LEU A 32 21.18 -3.29 -11.95
CA LEU A 32 20.91 -1.96 -12.48
C LEU A 32 20.60 -0.96 -11.36
N PHE A 33 19.82 -1.37 -10.37
CA PHE A 33 19.47 -0.54 -9.22
C PHE A 33 20.70 -0.20 -8.37
N ASP A 34 21.54 -1.19 -8.05
CA ASP A 34 22.78 -0.96 -7.31
C ASP A 34 23.76 -0.06 -8.09
N HIS A 35 23.88 -0.28 -9.40
CA HIS A 35 24.74 0.55 -10.25
C HIS A 35 24.21 1.99 -10.36
N MET A 36 22.89 2.19 -10.36
CA MET A 36 22.26 3.51 -10.33
C MET A 36 22.65 4.29 -9.06
N PHE A 37 22.57 3.64 -7.88
CA PHE A 37 23.04 4.22 -6.62
C PHE A 37 24.54 4.52 -6.61
N GLN A 38 25.37 3.59 -7.12
CA GLN A 38 26.82 3.80 -7.21
C GLN A 38 27.20 5.01 -8.08
N LYS A 39 26.35 5.37 -9.04
CA LYS A 39 26.51 6.56 -9.88
C LYS A 39 25.92 7.83 -9.25
N GLY A 40 25.39 7.75 -8.04
CA GLY A 40 24.75 8.87 -7.34
C GLY A 40 23.43 9.31 -7.99
N MET A 41 22.78 8.42 -8.76
CA MET A 41 21.48 8.70 -9.36
C MET A 41 20.38 8.24 -8.41
N ALA A 42 19.56 9.19 -7.94
CA ALA A 42 18.42 8.89 -7.09
C ALA A 42 17.29 8.24 -7.91
N PRO A 43 16.77 7.06 -7.50
CA PRO A 43 15.61 6.46 -8.15
C PRO A 43 14.36 7.33 -8.00
N ASP A 44 13.53 7.33 -9.04
CA ASP A 44 12.20 7.92 -8.97
C ASP A 44 11.18 6.94 -8.35
N ALA A 45 9.98 7.43 -8.06
CA ALA A 45 8.92 6.61 -7.47
C ALA A 45 8.56 5.39 -8.35
N ALA A 46 8.57 5.53 -9.68
CA ALA A 46 8.30 4.43 -10.60
C ALA A 46 9.34 3.31 -10.50
N THR A 47 10.61 3.67 -10.33
CA THR A 47 11.71 2.73 -10.17
C THR A 47 11.59 1.97 -8.85
N TYR A 48 11.38 2.68 -7.73
CA TYR A 48 11.19 2.05 -6.42
C TYR A 48 10.00 1.10 -6.40
N THR A 49 8.84 1.56 -6.90
CA THR A 49 7.60 0.78 -6.92
C THR A 49 7.75 -0.49 -7.78
N SER A 50 8.44 -0.40 -8.92
CA SER A 50 8.73 -1.56 -9.79
C SER A 50 9.57 -2.62 -9.07
N VAL A 51 10.64 -2.20 -8.39
CA VAL A 51 11.52 -3.11 -7.63
C VAL A 51 10.78 -3.76 -6.47
N ILE A 52 10.03 -2.97 -5.68
CA ILE A 52 9.28 -3.47 -4.53
C ILE A 52 8.18 -4.44 -4.95
N ALA A 53 7.43 -4.13 -6.02
CA ALA A 53 6.37 -5.01 -6.52
C ALA A 53 6.95 -6.36 -6.95
N MET A 54 8.04 -6.35 -7.71
CA MET A 54 8.74 -7.58 -8.11
C MET A 54 9.24 -8.38 -6.91
N LEU A 55 9.89 -7.73 -5.92
CA LEU A 55 10.35 -8.43 -4.71
C LEU A 55 9.20 -9.03 -3.90
N CYS A 56 8.05 -8.36 -3.83
CA CYS A 56 6.85 -8.91 -3.20
C CYS A 56 6.32 -10.13 -3.97
N GLU A 57 6.31 -10.10 -5.30
CA GLU A 57 5.92 -11.24 -6.14
C GLU A 57 6.87 -12.45 -5.98
N GLU A 58 8.14 -12.19 -5.66
CA GLU A 58 9.12 -13.22 -5.30
C GLU A 58 9.08 -13.64 -3.81
N ASN A 59 8.13 -13.10 -3.03
CA ASN A 59 8.02 -13.28 -1.57
C ASN A 59 9.27 -12.86 -0.78
N LYS A 60 10.08 -11.95 -1.32
CA LYS A 60 11.29 -11.38 -0.68
C LYS A 60 10.95 -10.11 0.10
N TYR A 61 10.08 -10.22 1.10
CA TYR A 61 9.51 -9.07 1.81
C TYR A 61 10.53 -8.25 2.59
N GLU A 62 11.54 -8.90 3.17
CA GLU A 62 12.62 -8.22 3.90
C GLU A 62 13.42 -7.31 2.97
N GLN A 63 13.74 -7.78 1.76
CA GLN A 63 14.42 -6.98 0.76
C GLN A 63 13.52 -5.84 0.27
N ALA A 64 12.23 -6.09 0.06
CA ALA A 64 11.27 -5.04 -0.29
C ALA A 64 11.23 -3.93 0.78
N MET A 65 11.27 -4.30 2.06
CA MET A 65 11.34 -3.35 3.18
C MET A 65 12.65 -2.54 3.18
N GLU A 66 13.79 -3.16 2.89
CA GLU A 66 15.05 -2.42 2.73
C GLU A 66 14.99 -1.38 1.61
N ILE A 67 14.38 -1.73 0.47
CA ILE A 67 14.18 -0.81 -0.65
C ILE A 67 13.21 0.32 -0.28
N PHE A 68 12.15 0.03 0.47
CA PHE A 68 11.24 1.05 1.00
C PHE A 68 11.93 1.99 1.99
N ASN A 69 12.77 1.47 2.88
CA ASN A 69 13.54 2.30 3.80
C ASN A 69 14.49 3.26 3.06
N LYS A 70 15.05 2.85 1.91
CA LYS A 70 15.83 3.76 1.07
C LYS A 70 14.99 4.92 0.52
N SER A 71 13.73 4.68 0.13
CA SER A 71 12.86 5.79 -0.32
C SER A 71 12.52 6.75 0.81
N LEU A 72 12.29 6.25 2.04
CA LEU A 72 12.10 7.07 3.25
C LEU A 72 13.30 7.99 3.52
N THR A 73 14.53 7.50 3.33
CA THR A 73 15.74 8.31 3.53
C THR A 73 15.99 9.34 2.43
N GLN A 74 15.39 9.15 1.25
CA GLN A 74 15.58 10.02 0.09
C GLN A 74 14.64 11.21 0.11
N ASP A 75 13.33 10.96 0.15
CA ASP A 75 12.30 11.99 0.03
C ASP A 75 10.93 11.47 0.52
N ALA A 76 10.20 12.32 1.25
CA ALA A 76 8.92 11.94 1.84
C ALA A 76 7.79 11.78 0.81
N GLU A 77 7.77 12.58 -0.25
CA GLU A 77 6.74 12.50 -1.31
C GLU A 77 6.93 11.22 -2.14
N VAL A 78 8.18 10.89 -2.48
CA VAL A 78 8.55 9.62 -3.11
C VAL A 78 8.14 8.45 -2.22
N ALA A 79 8.48 8.49 -0.93
CA ALA A 79 8.14 7.42 0.00
C ALA A 79 6.63 7.21 0.15
N SER A 80 5.82 8.28 0.14
CA SER A 80 4.36 8.18 0.24
C SER A 80 3.75 7.48 -0.99
N SER A 81 4.26 7.80 -2.18
CA SER A 81 3.89 7.13 -3.43
C SER A 81 4.26 5.65 -3.42
N VAL A 82 5.47 5.34 -2.94
CA VAL A 82 5.99 3.97 -2.85
C VAL A 82 5.22 3.14 -1.81
N LEU A 83 4.86 3.72 -0.67
CA LEU A 83 4.11 3.08 0.41
C LEU A 83 2.80 2.47 -0.11
N THR A 84 2.05 3.26 -0.87
CA THR A 84 0.75 2.81 -1.40
C THR A 84 0.89 1.57 -2.28
N VAL A 85 1.91 1.52 -3.14
CA VAL A 85 2.18 0.34 -3.98
C VAL A 85 2.69 -0.82 -3.15
N PHE A 86 3.52 -0.58 -2.14
CA PHE A 86 4.04 -1.65 -1.29
C PHE A 86 2.91 -2.35 -0.52
N ILE A 87 1.97 -1.57 0.05
CA ILE A 87 0.78 -2.11 0.73
C ILE A 87 -0.09 -2.92 -0.23
N LEU A 88 -0.36 -2.40 -1.44
CA LEU A 88 -1.11 -3.14 -2.46
C LEU A 88 -0.43 -4.45 -2.84
N ALA A 89 0.89 -4.43 -3.05
CA ALA A 89 1.66 -5.60 -3.42
C ALA A 89 1.62 -6.66 -2.30
N LEU A 90 1.79 -6.28 -1.04
CA LEU A 90 1.67 -7.19 0.10
C LEU A 90 0.26 -7.78 0.23
N CYS A 91 -0.78 -6.96 0.06
CA CYS A 91 -2.17 -7.42 0.09
C CYS A 91 -2.46 -8.41 -1.04
N LYS A 92 -1.96 -8.16 -2.26
CA LYS A 92 -2.09 -9.06 -3.42
C LYS A 92 -1.49 -10.44 -3.16
N GLN A 93 -0.41 -10.51 -2.37
CA GLN A 93 0.22 -11.77 -1.96
C GLN A 93 -0.41 -12.39 -0.70
N GLY A 94 -1.44 -11.77 -0.12
CA GLY A 94 -2.06 -12.21 1.14
C GLY A 94 -1.21 -11.96 2.39
N ASN A 95 -0.09 -11.23 2.27
CA ASN A 95 0.76 -10.87 3.41
C ASN A 95 0.20 -9.65 4.16
N PHE A 96 -1.00 -9.82 4.72
CA PHE A 96 -1.71 -8.76 5.45
C PHE A 96 -0.99 -8.32 6.72
N LYS A 97 -0.33 -9.26 7.42
CA LYS A 97 0.47 -8.95 8.61
C LYS A 97 1.64 -8.04 8.29
N GLY A 98 2.34 -8.29 7.18
CA GLY A 98 3.39 -7.42 6.67
C GLY A 98 2.84 -6.04 6.27
N ALA A 99 1.67 -6.00 5.63
CA ALA A 99 1.06 -4.71 5.25
C ALA A 99 0.70 -3.86 6.48
N ILE A 100 0.12 -4.46 7.51
CA ILE A 100 -0.18 -3.78 8.79
C ILE A 100 1.11 -3.33 9.48
N SER A 101 2.14 -4.19 9.54
CA SER A 101 3.39 -3.84 10.20
C SER A 101 4.10 -2.67 9.52
N VAL A 102 4.11 -2.62 8.19
CA VAL A 102 4.61 -1.47 7.41
C VAL A 102 3.85 -0.21 7.77
N MET A 103 2.51 -0.23 7.75
CA MET A 103 1.69 0.95 8.12
C MET A 103 2.00 1.45 9.53
N CYS A 104 2.20 0.56 10.50
CA CYS A 104 2.53 0.92 11.88
C CYS A 104 3.95 1.48 12.05
N CYS A 105 4.87 1.21 11.12
CA CYS A 105 6.27 1.64 11.20
C CYS A 105 6.56 2.92 10.38
N VAL A 106 5.61 3.39 9.58
CA VAL A 106 5.80 4.56 8.72
C VAL A 106 5.73 5.85 9.55
N PRO A 107 6.66 6.80 9.36
CA PRO A 107 6.58 8.10 10.02
C PRO A 107 5.39 8.93 9.52
N SER A 108 4.79 9.73 10.41
CA SER A 108 3.53 10.46 10.17
C SER A 108 3.56 11.44 8.99
N ASN A 109 4.75 11.84 8.51
CA ASN A 109 4.91 12.72 7.35
C ASN A 109 4.79 11.98 6.00
N VAL A 110 4.90 10.65 6.00
CA VAL A 110 4.81 9.78 4.81
C VAL A 110 3.45 9.07 4.76
N GLU A 111 2.87 8.81 5.92
CA GLU A 111 1.55 8.20 6.08
C GLU A 111 0.49 8.95 5.27
N SER A 112 -0.28 8.21 4.47
CA SER A 112 -1.39 8.76 3.69
C SER A 112 -2.70 8.09 4.08
N MET A 113 -3.78 8.89 4.13
CA MET A 113 -5.14 8.37 4.37
C MET A 113 -5.51 7.29 3.35
N ASN A 114 -5.07 7.45 2.10
CA ASN A 114 -5.33 6.51 1.02
C ASN A 114 -4.69 5.13 1.29
N SER A 115 -3.49 5.08 1.85
CA SER A 115 -2.81 3.81 2.20
C SER A 115 -3.59 3.02 3.27
N HIS A 116 -4.20 3.70 4.25
CA HIS A 116 -5.08 3.06 5.24
C HIS A 116 -6.36 2.51 4.61
N VAL A 117 -7.03 3.32 3.77
CA VAL A 117 -8.25 2.90 3.07
C VAL A 117 -8.00 1.68 2.20
N ILE A 118 -6.91 1.69 1.44
CA ILE A 118 -6.51 0.58 0.59
C ILE A 118 -6.29 -0.70 1.41
N LEU A 119 -5.55 -0.63 2.52
CA LEU A 119 -5.31 -1.79 3.37
C LEU A 119 -6.62 -2.34 3.95
N LEU A 120 -7.47 -1.48 4.51
CA LEU A 120 -8.75 -1.87 5.10
C LEU A 120 -9.71 -2.47 4.07
N LYS A 121 -9.78 -1.88 2.87
CA LYS A 121 -10.56 -2.41 1.76
C LYS A 121 -10.06 -3.81 1.37
N ASN A 122 -8.76 -3.99 1.15
CA ASN A 122 -8.19 -5.29 0.76
C ASN A 122 -8.37 -6.36 1.85
N LEU A 123 -8.20 -6.02 3.12
CA LEU A 123 -8.48 -6.91 4.25
C LEU A 123 -9.95 -7.36 4.25
N THR A 124 -10.87 -6.42 4.02
CA THR A 124 -12.31 -6.71 3.97
C THR A 124 -12.65 -7.61 2.79
N ASP A 125 -12.11 -7.30 1.61
CA ASP A 125 -12.30 -8.08 0.38
C ASP A 125 -11.77 -9.51 0.51
N ALA A 126 -10.68 -9.70 1.25
CA ALA A 126 -10.10 -11.00 1.56
C ALA A 126 -10.84 -11.77 2.67
N GLY A 127 -11.78 -11.14 3.38
CA GLY A 127 -12.51 -11.73 4.50
C GLY A 127 -11.78 -11.67 5.85
N GLU A 128 -10.64 -10.98 5.92
CA GLU A 128 -9.82 -10.80 7.11
C GLU A 128 -10.35 -9.65 8.00
N VAL A 129 -11.64 -9.74 8.37
CA VAL A 129 -12.37 -8.68 9.08
C VAL A 129 -11.77 -8.40 10.47
N GLU A 130 -11.24 -9.42 11.16
CA GLU A 130 -10.60 -9.24 12.47
C GLU A 130 -9.37 -8.33 12.38
N MET A 131 -8.49 -8.57 11.41
CA MET A 131 -7.32 -7.72 11.16
C MET A 131 -7.72 -6.31 10.71
N ALA A 132 -8.80 -6.17 9.93
CA ALA A 132 -9.34 -4.86 9.56
C ALA A 132 -9.80 -4.07 10.80
N ILE A 133 -10.53 -4.74 11.72
CA ILE A 133 -10.99 -4.15 12.98
C ILE A 133 -9.81 -3.72 13.87
N GLU A 134 -8.79 -4.56 14.00
CA GLU A 134 -7.58 -4.23 14.75
C GLU A 134 -6.88 -3.00 14.17
N HIS A 135 -6.75 -2.91 12.85
CA HIS A 135 -6.16 -1.75 12.20
C HIS A 135 -6.99 -0.48 12.41
N VAL A 136 -8.33 -0.57 12.38
CA VAL A 136 -9.21 0.57 12.72
C VAL A 136 -9.00 1.04 14.17
N LYS A 137 -8.85 0.10 15.12
CA LYS A 137 -8.53 0.46 16.52
C LYS A 137 -7.17 1.15 16.63
N TRP A 138 -6.19 0.73 15.84
CA TRP A 138 -4.87 1.37 15.77
C TRP A 138 -4.98 2.80 15.22
N ILE A 139 -5.71 3.01 14.11
CA ILE A 139 -5.94 4.35 13.52
C ILE A 139 -6.63 5.27 14.52
N ARG A 140 -7.62 4.76 15.27
CA ARG A 140 -8.29 5.54 16.33
C ARG A 140 -7.31 6.01 17.41
N SER A 141 -6.32 5.19 17.74
CA SER A 141 -5.38 5.47 18.83
C SER A 141 -4.22 6.37 18.41
N ASN A 142 -3.80 6.32 17.14
CA ASN A 142 -2.61 7.02 16.64
C ASN A 142 -2.95 8.20 15.71
N CYS A 143 -4.09 8.16 15.01
CA CYS A 143 -4.44 9.07 13.91
C CYS A 143 -5.82 9.72 14.14
N SER A 144 -6.07 10.23 15.35
CA SER A 144 -7.40 10.75 15.73
C SER A 144 -7.89 11.93 14.87
N SER A 145 -6.96 12.73 14.31
CA SER A 145 -7.28 13.90 13.48
C SER A 145 -7.78 13.54 12.07
N SER A 146 -7.33 12.41 11.51
CA SER A 146 -7.68 11.93 10.17
C SER A 146 -8.70 10.80 10.18
N LEU A 147 -9.04 10.26 11.35
CA LEU A 147 -9.94 9.12 11.55
C LEU A 147 -11.24 9.28 10.75
N HIS A 148 -12.00 10.37 10.95
CA HIS A 148 -13.30 10.53 10.30
C HIS A 148 -13.19 10.54 8.76
N ASN A 149 -12.15 11.19 8.22
CA ASN A 149 -11.91 11.23 6.77
C ASN A 149 -11.55 9.84 6.22
N ILE A 150 -10.68 9.10 6.92
CA ILE A 150 -10.31 7.72 6.57
C ILE A 150 -11.54 6.83 6.60
N MET A 151 -12.40 6.97 7.62
CA MET A 151 -13.61 6.18 7.75
C MET A 151 -14.61 6.46 6.63
N ASN A 152 -14.85 7.73 6.29
CA ASN A 152 -15.76 8.11 5.20
C ASN A 152 -15.25 7.61 3.84
N GLU A 153 -13.96 7.78 3.56
CA GLU A 153 -13.35 7.30 2.32
C GLU A 153 -13.34 5.77 2.26
N LEU A 154 -13.12 5.09 3.39
CA LEU A 154 -13.26 3.64 3.48
C LEU A 154 -14.67 3.18 3.12
N VAL A 155 -15.69 3.77 3.74
CA VAL A 155 -17.09 3.45 3.45
C VAL A 155 -17.41 3.67 1.96
N ALA A 156 -16.95 4.79 1.38
CA ALA A 156 -17.07 5.04 -0.05
C ALA A 156 -16.36 3.96 -0.89
N SER A 157 -15.15 3.55 -0.51
CA SER A 157 -14.38 2.53 -1.22
C SER A 157 -15.00 1.12 -1.16
N LEU A 158 -15.65 0.78 -0.03
CA LEU A 158 -16.31 -0.51 0.19
C LEU A 158 -17.60 -0.67 -0.62
N SER A 159 -18.19 0.43 -1.12
CA SER A 159 -19.31 0.37 -2.07
C SER A 159 -18.99 -0.42 -3.34
N THR A 160 -17.71 -0.49 -3.70
CA THR A 160 -17.21 -1.20 -4.88
C THR A 160 -16.72 -2.62 -4.57
N SER A 161 -16.82 -3.05 -3.31
CA SER A 161 -16.40 -4.39 -2.88
C SER A 161 -17.33 -5.47 -3.41
N ALA A 162 -16.75 -6.60 -3.82
CA ALA A 162 -17.52 -7.78 -4.24
C ALA A 162 -18.08 -8.59 -3.05
N SER A 163 -17.60 -8.36 -1.82
CA SER A 163 -17.82 -9.25 -0.67
C SER A 163 -18.82 -8.70 0.36
N LEU A 164 -20.10 -8.67 -0.01
CA LEU A 164 -21.19 -8.07 0.78
C LEU A 164 -21.27 -8.56 2.25
N GLN A 165 -20.94 -9.82 2.52
CA GLN A 165 -20.97 -10.41 3.87
C GLN A 165 -19.85 -9.88 4.80
N HIS A 166 -18.64 -9.65 4.27
CA HIS A 166 -17.53 -9.14 5.08
C HIS A 166 -17.66 -7.62 5.30
N VAL A 167 -18.09 -6.91 4.25
CA VAL A 167 -18.39 -5.48 4.27
C VAL A 167 -19.44 -5.16 5.33
N THR A 168 -20.53 -5.92 5.39
CA THR A 168 -21.59 -5.71 6.39
C THR A 168 -21.11 -5.91 7.83
N LYS A 169 -20.28 -6.93 8.10
CA LYS A 169 -19.68 -7.17 9.42
C LYS A 169 -18.78 -6.00 9.86
N LEU A 170 -17.89 -5.54 8.99
CA LEU A 170 -17.01 -4.41 9.30
C LEU A 170 -17.83 -3.14 9.54
N ILE A 171 -18.79 -2.83 8.66
CA ILE A 171 -19.66 -1.66 8.82
C ILE A 171 -20.45 -1.70 10.13
N GLN A 172 -21.01 -2.86 10.50
CA GLN A 172 -21.73 -3.02 11.78
C GLN A 172 -20.81 -2.72 12.98
N TYR A 173 -19.55 -3.17 12.92
CA TYR A 173 -18.56 -2.82 13.94
C TYR A 173 -18.30 -1.32 14.00
N LEU A 174 -18.12 -0.65 12.84
CA LEU A 174 -17.87 0.80 12.78
C LEU A 174 -19.02 1.62 13.38
N TYR A 175 -20.27 1.22 13.15
CA TYR A 175 -21.44 1.83 13.78
C TYR A 175 -21.48 1.61 15.30
N SER A 176 -21.19 0.39 15.76
CA SER A 176 -21.19 0.08 17.19
C SER A 176 -20.19 0.94 17.98
N GLU A 177 -19.10 1.34 17.35
CA GLU A 177 -18.06 2.21 17.91
C GLU A 177 -18.30 3.71 17.62
N ARG A 178 -19.41 4.09 16.97
CA ARG A 178 -19.77 5.47 16.55
C ARG A 178 -18.70 6.15 15.70
N LEU A 179 -18.08 5.40 14.79
CA LEU A 179 -17.01 5.89 13.90
C LEU A 179 -17.53 6.44 12.56
N VAL A 180 -18.79 6.20 12.23
CA VAL A 180 -19.47 6.62 10.99
C VAL A 180 -20.89 7.11 11.35
N ASP A 181 -21.39 8.12 10.66
CA ASP A 181 -22.70 8.71 10.93
C ASP A 181 -23.86 7.81 10.49
N GLU A 182 -24.90 7.69 11.32
CA GLU A 182 -26.11 6.87 11.08
C GLU A 182 -26.93 7.29 9.84
N ALA A 183 -26.67 8.48 9.30
CA ALA A 183 -27.40 9.05 8.16
C ALA A 183 -26.92 8.53 6.79
N ASP A 184 -25.92 7.63 6.75
CA ASP A 184 -25.28 7.24 5.50
C ASP A 184 -26.18 6.39 4.57
N PRO A 185 -26.08 6.57 3.24
CA PRO A 185 -26.94 5.91 2.24
C PRO A 185 -26.99 4.37 2.33
N TRP A 186 -25.96 3.74 2.90
CA TRP A 186 -25.83 2.29 3.01
C TRP A 186 -26.75 1.66 4.05
N MET A 187 -27.27 2.41 5.03
CA MET A 187 -28.31 1.92 5.95
C MET A 187 -29.60 1.53 5.20
N LYS A 188 -29.90 2.18 4.06
CA LYS A 188 -31.02 1.76 3.18
C LYS A 188 -30.72 0.45 2.44
N LEU A 189 -29.46 0.17 2.13
CA LEU A 189 -29.05 -1.08 1.47
C LEU A 189 -28.96 -2.24 2.46
N ILE A 190 -28.50 -2.00 3.69
CA ILE A 190 -28.52 -2.99 4.78
C ILE A 190 -29.97 -3.29 5.21
N GLY A 191 -30.82 -2.26 5.36
CA GLY A 191 -32.23 -2.42 5.70
C GLY A 191 -33.05 -3.21 4.68
N ASN A 192 -32.70 -3.15 3.39
CA ASN A 192 -33.34 -3.92 2.33
C ASN A 192 -32.85 -5.39 2.24
N MET A 193 -31.78 -5.78 2.94
CA MET A 193 -31.30 -7.17 2.99
C MET A 193 -31.87 -7.98 4.16
N TYR A 194 -32.45 -7.31 5.15
CA TYR A 194 -33.06 -7.91 6.33
C TYR A 194 -34.61 -7.82 6.33
N ALA A 195 -35.22 -7.38 5.23
CA ALA A 195 -36.67 -7.31 5.00
C ALA A 195 -37.08 -8.32 3.93
#